data_AF-A0A7K3Y1N3-F1
#
_entry.id   AF-A0A7K3Y1N3-F1
#
_cell.length_a   1.000
_cell.length_b   1.000
_cell.length_c   1.000
_cell.angle_alpha   90.00
_cell.angle_beta   90.00
_cell.angle_gamma   90.00
#
_symmetry.space_group_name_H-M   'P 1'
#
loop_
_entity.id
_entity.type
_entity.pdbx_description
1 polymer ?
#
loop_
_entity_poly.entity_id
_entity_poly.type
_entity_poly.pdbx_seq_one_letter_code
_entity_poly.pdbx_strand_id
1 'polypeptide(L)'
;TGLFRPTFEGWRMIPEGYRVRIDAFVPQGDVLAPGVVDCDPRIREGDEVFVEGPLAVATGRAMMGADEMLRSKRGVAVRVRKTKKLE
;
A
#
# COMPACT_ATOMS: atom_id res chain seq x y z
N THR A 1 -3.36 17.16 9.54
CA THR A 1 -3.01 15.99 10.37
C THR A 1 -1.49 15.88 10.34
N GLY A 2 -0.80 16.23 11.43
CA GLY A 2 0.68 16.34 11.48
C GLY A 2 1.43 14.99 11.45
N LEU A 3 0.90 14.00 10.74
CA LEU A 3 1.53 12.68 10.58
C LEU A 3 2.59 12.75 9.48
N PHE A 4 3.69 12.04 9.69
CA PHE A 4 4.73 11.91 8.69
C PHE A 4 4.21 11.16 7.47
N ARG A 5 4.58 11.65 6.30
CA ARG A 5 4.27 11.05 5.00
C ARG A 5 5.59 10.67 4.33
N PRO A 6 6.10 9.44 4.52
CA PRO A 6 7.40 9.07 4.02
C PRO A 6 7.42 9.08 2.48
N THR A 7 8.51 9.59 1.90
CA THR A 7 8.85 9.40 0.48
C THR A 7 9.42 8.00 0.28
N PHE A 8 9.76 7.62 -0.96
CA PHE A 8 10.48 6.36 -1.20
C PHE A 8 11.77 6.24 -0.38
N GLU A 9 12.54 7.32 -0.26
CA GLU A 9 13.74 7.33 0.60
C GLU A 9 13.39 7.20 2.08
N GLY A 10 12.27 7.80 2.51
CA GLY A 10 11.74 7.60 3.86
C GLY A 10 11.41 6.14 4.15
N TRP A 11 10.73 5.47 3.21
CA TRP A 11 10.40 4.04 3.31
C TRP A 11 11.63 3.11 3.26
N ARG A 12 12.78 3.56 2.75
CA ARG A 12 14.04 2.80 2.84
C ARG A 12 14.61 2.75 4.26
N MET A 13 14.28 3.74 5.10
CA MET A 13 14.69 3.76 6.51
C MET A 13 13.76 2.94 7.41
N ILE A 14 12.62 2.49 6.88
CA ILE A 14 11.62 1.67 7.58
C ILE A 14 11.58 0.30 6.91
N PRO A 15 12.45 -0.64 7.31
CA PRO A 15 12.61 -1.91 6.60
C PRO A 15 11.38 -2.82 6.74
N GLU A 16 10.64 -2.69 7.84
CA GLU A 16 9.55 -3.59 8.20
C GLU A 16 8.31 -2.80 8.67
N GLY A 17 7.16 -3.44 8.64
CA GLY A 17 5.91 -2.80 9.05
C GLY A 17 5.20 -2.08 7.90
N TYR A 18 3.88 -1.98 8.02
CA TYR A 18 3.04 -1.13 7.16
C TYR A 18 3.21 -1.37 5.64
N ARG A 19 3.48 -2.62 5.26
CA ARG A 19 3.63 -3.02 3.85
C ARG A 19 2.36 -3.72 3.35
N VAL A 20 2.00 -3.40 2.11
CA VAL A 20 0.88 -3.99 1.38
C VAL A 20 1.43 -4.63 0.11
N ARG A 21 1.30 -5.94 -0.01
CA ARG A 21 1.74 -6.69 -1.20
C ARG A 21 0.61 -6.73 -2.21
N ILE A 22 0.92 -6.40 -3.46
CA ILE A 22 0.00 -6.45 -4.58
C ILE A 22 0.44 -7.47 -5.62
N ASP A 23 -0.52 -7.89 -6.44
CA ASP A 23 -0.25 -8.75 -7.60
C ASP A 23 0.55 -8.02 -8.70
N ALA A 24 0.86 -8.72 -9.79
CA ALA A 24 1.70 -8.23 -10.89
C ALA A 24 1.00 -7.19 -11.78
N PHE A 25 0.79 -5.99 -11.25
CA PHE A 25 0.34 -4.82 -12.01
C PHE A 25 1.06 -3.54 -11.58
N VAL A 26 0.99 -2.51 -12.42
CA VAL A 26 1.48 -1.16 -12.10
C VAL A 26 0.29 -0.30 -11.71
N PRO A 27 0.21 0.21 -10.46
CA PRO A 27 -0.90 1.08 -10.04
C PRO A 27 -0.94 2.38 -10.86
N GLN A 28 -1.96 2.52 -11.71
CA GLN A 28 -2.27 3.76 -12.46
C GLN A 28 -3.20 4.71 -11.69
N GLY A 29 -3.66 4.28 -10.51
CA GLY A 29 -4.52 5.03 -9.61
C GLY A 29 -4.47 4.39 -8.23
N ASP A 30 -5.60 4.38 -7.52
CA ASP A 30 -5.72 3.74 -6.22
C ASP A 30 -5.66 2.21 -6.34
N VAL A 31 -5.05 1.56 -5.33
CA VAL A 31 -5.04 0.09 -5.24
C VAL A 31 -6.37 -0.35 -4.67
N LEU A 32 -7.04 -1.26 -5.37
CA LEU A 32 -8.28 -1.87 -4.92
C LEU A 32 -7.99 -3.13 -4.09
N ALA A 33 -8.89 -3.44 -3.15
CA ALA A 33 -8.78 -4.63 -2.29
C ALA A 33 -8.50 -5.94 -3.07
N PRO A 34 -9.15 -6.21 -4.22
CA PRO A 34 -8.87 -7.43 -5.00
C PRO A 34 -7.44 -7.55 -5.53
N GLY A 35 -6.69 -6.44 -5.63
CA GLY A 35 -5.31 -6.45 -6.08
C GLY A 35 -4.31 -6.71 -4.95
N VAL A 36 -4.76 -6.77 -3.70
CA VAL A 36 -3.92 -7.03 -2.53
C VAL A 36 -3.82 -8.53 -2.29
N VAL A 37 -2.61 -9.05 -2.25
CA VAL A 37 -2.32 -10.48 -2.01
C VAL A 37 -1.97 -10.76 -0.56
N ASP A 38 -1.38 -9.78 0.13
CA ASP A 38 -0.97 -9.87 1.53
C ASP A 38 -0.73 -8.47 2.11
N CYS A 39 -0.80 -8.29 3.42
CA CYS A 39 -0.49 -7.02 4.08
C CYS A 39 -0.14 -7.21 5.56
N ASP A 40 0.61 -6.25 6.13
CA ASP A 40 0.96 -6.31 7.55
C ASP A 40 -0.32 -6.24 8.43
N PRO A 41 -0.54 -7.20 9.35
CA PRO A 41 -1.76 -7.27 10.16
C PRO A 41 -1.97 -6.06 11.09
N ARG A 42 -0.93 -5.24 11.32
CA ARG A 42 -1.01 -4.02 12.13
C ARG A 42 -1.65 -2.85 11.41
N ILE A 43 -1.78 -2.90 10.07
CA ILE A 43 -2.32 -1.80 9.26
C ILE A 43 -3.77 -1.48 9.65
N ARG A 44 -4.00 -0.21 9.95
CA ARG A 44 -5.30 0.39 10.18
C ARG A 44 -5.61 1.44 9.12
N GLU A 45 -6.89 1.74 8.98
CA GLU A 45 -7.33 2.84 8.12
C GLU A 45 -6.65 4.15 8.57
N GLY A 46 -6.13 4.90 7.60
CA GLY A 46 -5.43 6.16 7.85
C GLY A 46 -3.91 6.05 7.92
N ASP A 47 -3.36 4.84 8.11
CA ASP A 47 -1.91 4.62 8.15
C ASP A 47 -1.27 4.95 6.80
N GLU A 48 -0.08 5.55 6.82
CA GLU A 48 0.74 5.61 5.61
C GLU A 48 1.38 4.23 5.41
N VAL A 49 1.29 3.74 4.18
CA VAL A 49 1.71 2.38 3.82
C VAL A 49 2.61 2.38 2.61
N PHE A 50 3.43 1.34 2.53
CA PHE A 50 4.26 1.05 1.37
C PHE A 50 3.67 -0.11 0.59
N VAL A 51 3.40 0.13 -0.69
CA VAL A 51 2.87 -0.88 -1.60
C VAL A 51 4.01 -1.53 -2.36
N GLU A 52 4.03 -2.86 -2.35
CA GLU A 52 5.05 -3.68 -3.01
C GLU A 52 4.40 -4.65 -3.97
N GLY A 53 4.79 -4.57 -5.23
CA GLY A 53 4.43 -5.54 -6.24
C GLY A 53 5.66 -5.95 -7.03
N PRO A 54 5.57 -7.04 -7.81
CA PRO A 54 6.67 -7.48 -8.65
C PRO A 54 6.96 -6.52 -9.81
N LEU A 55 5.97 -5.71 -10.24
CA LEU A 55 6.13 -4.75 -11.36
C LEU A 55 6.28 -3.30 -10.92
N ALA A 56 5.95 -2.97 -9.68
CA ALA A 56 5.94 -1.60 -9.18
C ALA A 56 5.96 -1.54 -7.66
N VAL A 57 6.47 -0.43 -7.15
CA VAL A 57 6.30 -0.02 -5.76
C VAL A 57 5.54 1.30 -5.71
N ALA A 58 4.79 1.54 -4.64
CA ALA A 58 4.08 2.80 -4.47
C ALA A 58 4.02 3.23 -3.00
N THR A 59 3.82 4.52 -2.78
CA THR A 59 3.50 5.08 -1.46
C THR A 59 2.04 5.48 -1.42
N GLY A 60 1.39 5.30 -0.28
CA GLY A 60 -0.03 5.60 -0.15
C GLY A 60 -0.52 5.64 1.28
N ARG A 61 -1.82 5.82 1.42
CA ARG A 61 -2.54 5.73 2.69
C ARG A 61 -3.52 4.58 2.65
N ALA A 62 -3.53 3.76 3.69
CA ALA A 62 -4.52 2.71 3.86
C ALA A 62 -5.92 3.32 4.03
N MET A 63 -6.87 2.81 3.26
CA MET A 63 -8.28 3.20 3.30
C MET A 63 -9.17 2.13 3.96
N MET A 64 -8.56 1.03 4.41
CA MET A 64 -9.17 -0.08 5.15
C MET A 64 -8.10 -0.77 6.01
N GLY A 65 -8.54 -1.53 7.01
CA GLY A 65 -7.64 -2.35 7.81
C GLY A 65 -7.16 -3.61 7.08
N ALA A 66 -6.09 -4.23 7.58
CA ALA A 66 -5.49 -5.42 6.95
C ALA A 66 -6.50 -6.55 6.66
N ASP A 67 -7.29 -6.89 7.67
CA ASP A 67 -8.28 -7.96 7.63
C ASP A 67 -9.41 -7.72 6.59
N GLU A 68 -9.79 -6.45 6.41
CA GLU A 68 -10.75 -6.04 5.39
C GLU A 68 -10.12 -6.04 4.00
N MET A 69 -8.86 -5.61 3.91
CA MET A 69 -8.07 -5.57 2.67
C MET A 69 -7.95 -6.94 2.02
N LEU A 70 -7.74 -8.00 2.82
CA LEU A 70 -7.57 -9.36 2.33
C LEU A 70 -8.89 -10.06 1.97
N ARG A 71 -10.01 -9.72 2.61
CA ARG A 71 -11.29 -10.39 2.38
C ARG A 71 -12.20 -9.69 1.38
N SER A 72 -11.99 -8.39 1.15
CA SER A 72 -12.90 -7.59 0.34
C SER A 72 -12.68 -7.79 -1.15
N LYS A 73 -13.76 -8.08 -1.89
CA LYS A 73 -13.76 -8.20 -3.35
C LYS A 73 -13.96 -6.88 -4.10
N ARG A 74 -14.08 -5.77 -3.37
CA ARG A 74 -14.30 -4.41 -3.89
C ARG A 74 -13.84 -3.38 -2.88
N GLY A 75 -13.70 -2.14 -3.33
CA GLY A 75 -13.29 -1.01 -2.48
C GLY A 75 -11.83 -0.63 -2.65
N VAL A 76 -11.51 0.60 -2.27
CA VAL A 76 -10.15 1.14 -2.33
C VAL A 76 -9.38 0.67 -1.11
N ALA A 77 -8.33 -0.12 -1.30
CA ALA A 77 -7.45 -0.57 -0.23
C ALA A 77 -6.42 0.48 0.17
N VAL A 78 -5.77 1.06 -0.83
CA VAL A 78 -4.74 2.09 -0.62
C VAL A 78 -5.00 3.24 -1.57
N ARG A 79 -5.11 4.44 -1.01
CA ARG A 79 -5.08 5.68 -1.78
C ARG A 79 -3.64 5.97 -2.18
N VAL A 80 -3.32 5.73 -3.44
CA VAL A 80 -1.95 5.83 -3.95
C VAL A 80 -1.60 7.28 -4.18
N ARG A 81 -0.34 7.62 -3.91
CA ARG A 81 0.18 8.98 -4.05
C ARG A 81 1.30 9.06 -5.07
N LYS A 82 2.25 8.14 -5.00
CA LYS A 82 3.37 8.09 -5.95
C LYS A 82 3.68 6.64 -6.26
N THR A 83 3.73 6.33 -7.54
CA THR A 83 4.09 5.02 -8.06
C THR A 83 5.48 5.10 -8.70
N LYS A 84 6.27 4.04 -8.54
CA LYS A 84 7.53 3.81 -9.24
C LYS A 84 7.47 2.43 -9.87
N LYS A 85 7.57 2.38 -11.19
CA LYS A 85 7.66 1.11 -11.93
C LYS A 85 9.02 0.46 -11.66
N LEU A 86 9.02 -0.85 -11.49
CA LEU A 86 10.24 -1.66 -11.47
C LEU A 86 10.50 -2.11 -12.91
N GLU A 87 11.71 -1.84 -13.40
CA GLU A 87 12.19 -2.33 -14.71
C GLU A 87 12.76 -3.73 -14.57
#